data_AF-A0A2P4SFA7-F1
#
_entry.id   AF-A0A2P4SFA7-F1
#
_cell.length_a   1.000
_cell.length_b   1.000
_cell.length_c   1.000
_cell.angle_alpha   90.00
_cell.angle_beta   90.00
_cell.angle_gamma   90.00
#
_symmetry.space_group_name_H-M   'P 1'
#
loop_
_entity.id
_entity.type
_entity.pdbx_description
1 polymer ?
#
loop_
_entity_poly.entity_id
_entity_poly.type
_entity_poly.pdbx_seq_one_letter_code
_entity_poly.pdbx_strand_id
1 'polypeptide(L)'
;VYILIGAGALMMLVGFLGCCGALQESQCMLGLFFIFLFVIFALEIATAIWGFVNKEKIVEELQDFYRETYEKRSQPAARETLKAFHFALNCCGITGGLEQQLMESCPKKTLLESFTTVVTHNLTLQ
;
A
#
# COMPACT_ATOMS: atom_id res chain seq x y z
N VAL A 1 -5.28 -0.78 10.20
CA VAL A 1 -4.80 -2.07 10.78
C VAL A 1 -5.69 -3.26 10.41
N TYR A 2 -7.03 -3.14 10.49
CA TYR A 2 -7.93 -4.26 10.20
C TYR A 2 -7.75 -4.87 8.79
N ILE A 3 -7.47 -4.06 7.78
CA ILE A 3 -7.21 -4.51 6.40
C ILE A 3 -5.98 -5.42 6.33
N LEU A 4 -4.87 -5.05 6.99
CA LEU A 4 -3.65 -5.87 7.02
C LEU A 4 -3.87 -7.18 7.78
N ILE A 5 -4.62 -7.15 8.89
CA ILE A 5 -4.94 -8.35 9.67
C ILE A 5 -5.77 -9.32 8.82
N GLY A 6 -6.81 -8.81 8.14
CA GLY A 6 -7.66 -9.61 7.25
C GLY A 6 -6.88 -10.21 6.08
N ALA A 7 -6.07 -9.39 5.39
CA ALA A 7 -5.24 -9.85 4.28
C ALA A 7 -4.22 -10.90 4.71
N GLY A 8 -3.53 -10.70 5.85
CA GLY A 8 -2.57 -11.66 6.38
C GLY A 8 -3.20 -13.00 6.78
N ALA A 9 -4.36 -12.96 7.45
CA ALA A 9 -5.09 -14.17 7.81
C ALA A 9 -5.59 -14.94 6.58
N LEU A 10 -6.09 -14.24 5.56
CA LEU A 10 -6.51 -14.86 4.30
C LEU A 10 -5.33 -15.52 3.57
N MET A 11 -4.19 -14.83 3.46
CA MET A 11 -2.97 -15.38 2.85
C MET A 11 -2.46 -16.62 3.59
N MET A 12 -2.49 -16.61 4.93
CA MET A 12 -2.10 -17.75 5.75
C MET A 12 -3.05 -18.95 5.53
N LEU A 13 -4.37 -18.71 5.47
CA LEU A 13 -5.35 -19.76 5.21
C LEU A 13 -5.17 -20.38 3.83
N VAL A 14 -5.08 -19.55 2.79
CA VAL A 14 -4.89 -20.02 1.40
C VAL A 14 -3.55 -20.76 1.25
N GLY A 15 -2.48 -20.25 1.87
CA GLY A 15 -1.18 -20.90 1.88
C GLY A 15 -1.18 -22.24 2.62
N PHE A 16 -1.88 -22.34 3.76
CA PHE A 16 -2.04 -23.59 4.49
C PHE A 16 -2.80 -24.64 3.68
N LEU A 17 -3.91 -24.24 3.04
CA LEU A 17 -4.68 -25.12 2.17
C LEU A 17 -3.86 -25.59 0.96
N GLY A 18 -3.03 -24.72 0.38
CA GLY A 18 -2.12 -25.08 -0.70
C GLY A 18 -1.04 -26.07 -0.26
N CYS A 19 -0.35 -25.78 0.85
CA CYS A 19 0.73 -26.63 1.36
C CYS A 19 0.21 -28.00 1.84
N CYS A 20 -0.82 -28.03 2.68
CA CYS A 20 -1.43 -29.27 3.15
C CYS A 20 -2.14 -30.04 2.03
N GLY A 21 -2.78 -29.33 1.09
CA GLY A 21 -3.43 -29.95 -0.07
C GLY A 21 -2.43 -30.66 -0.98
N ALA A 22 -1.24 -30.09 -1.18
CA ALA A 22 -0.17 -30.73 -1.93
C ALA A 22 0.44 -31.94 -1.19
N LEU A 23 0.64 -31.83 0.13
CA LEU A 23 1.24 -32.91 0.93
C LEU A 23 0.31 -34.11 1.14
N GLN A 24 -0.99 -33.88 1.24
CA GLN A 24 -1.95 -34.92 1.60
C GLN A 24 -2.56 -35.65 0.38
N GLU A 25 -2.13 -35.32 -0.84
CA GLU A 25 -2.71 -35.76 -2.13
C GLU A 25 -4.26 -35.71 -2.17
N SER A 26 -4.86 -34.88 -1.31
CA SER A 26 -6.31 -34.86 -1.16
C SER A 26 -6.91 -33.93 -2.20
N GLN A 27 -7.67 -34.49 -3.13
CA GLN A 27 -8.31 -33.73 -4.19
C GLN A 27 -9.32 -32.69 -3.64
N CYS A 28 -9.89 -32.95 -2.46
CA CYS A 28 -10.82 -32.05 -1.80
C CYS A 28 -10.14 -30.75 -1.31
N MET A 29 -8.98 -30.83 -0.62
CA MET A 29 -8.26 -29.62 -0.18
C MET A 29 -7.69 -28.82 -1.37
N LEU A 30 -7.20 -29.52 -2.40
CA LEU A 30 -6.70 -28.85 -3.60
C LEU A 30 -7.84 -28.16 -4.39
N GLY A 31 -9.02 -28.77 -4.42
CA GLY A 31 -10.23 -28.16 -4.99
C GLY A 31 -10.66 -26.89 -4.25
N LEU A 32 -10.66 -26.91 -2.91
CA LEU A 32 -10.94 -25.72 -2.11
C LEU A 32 -9.93 -24.60 -2.37
N PHE A 33 -8.63 -24.93 -2.44
CA PHE A 33 -7.59 -23.97 -2.79
C PHE A 33 -7.86 -23.32 -4.16
N PHE A 34 -8.19 -24.12 -5.18
CA PHE A 34 -8.52 -23.59 -6.50
C PHE A 34 -9.75 -22.67 -6.50
N ILE A 35 -10.80 -23.04 -5.76
CA ILE A 35 -12.01 -22.21 -5.63
C ILE A 35 -11.67 -20.88 -4.94
N PHE A 36 -10.90 -20.90 -3.84
CA PHE A 36 -10.48 -19.68 -3.17
C PHE A 36 -9.66 -18.77 -4.10
N LEU A 37 -8.72 -19.33 -4.86
CA LEU A 37 -7.95 -18.57 -5.84
C LEU A 37 -8.84 -17.98 -6.94
N PHE A 38 -9.79 -18.75 -7.46
CA PHE A 38 -10.72 -18.27 -8.48
C PHE A 38 -11.58 -17.12 -7.97
N VAL A 39 -12.08 -17.21 -6.73
CA VAL A 39 -12.86 -16.14 -6.09
C VAL A 39 -11.99 -14.89 -5.87
N ILE A 40 -10.75 -15.04 -5.38
CA ILE A 40 -9.82 -13.92 -5.22
C ILE A 40 -9.56 -13.25 -6.57
N PHE A 41 -9.31 -14.02 -7.63
CA PHE A 41 -9.07 -13.49 -8.97
C PHE A 41 -10.29 -12.72 -9.52
N ALA A 42 -11.50 -13.23 -9.32
CA ALA A 42 -12.72 -12.52 -9.70
C ALA A 42 -12.88 -11.19 -8.94
N LEU A 43 -12.55 -11.18 -7.63
CA LEU A 43 -12.56 -9.97 -6.81
C LEU A 43 -11.50 -8.96 -7.23
N GLU A 44 -10.30 -9.42 -7.61
CA GLU A 44 -9.23 -8.56 -8.13
C GLU A 44 -9.67 -7.84 -9.41
N ILE A 45 -10.26 -8.57 -10.37
CA ILE A 45 -10.78 -7.96 -11.61
C ILE A 45 -11.90 -6.97 -11.32
N ALA A 46 -12.86 -7.33 -10.46
CA ALA A 46 -13.95 -6.45 -10.09
C ALA A 46 -13.45 -5.16 -9.41
N THR A 47 -12.50 -5.29 -8.48
CA THR A 47 -11.89 -4.16 -7.78
C THR A 47 -11.07 -3.30 -8.74
N ALA A 48 -10.32 -3.91 -9.66
CA ALA A 48 -9.54 -3.17 -10.66
C ALA A 48 -10.42 -2.32 -11.58
N ILE A 49 -11.51 -2.89 -12.09
CA ILE A 49 -12.47 -2.15 -12.93
C ILE A 49 -13.14 -1.03 -12.12
N TRP A 50 -13.60 -1.34 -10.91
CA TRP A 50 -14.26 -0.35 -10.05
C TRP A 50 -13.33 0.81 -9.70
N GLY A 51 -12.07 0.50 -9.34
CA GLY A 51 -11.04 1.48 -9.03
C GLY A 51 -10.64 2.32 -10.24
N PHE A 52 -10.60 1.74 -11.43
CA PHE A 52 -10.32 2.50 -12.66
C PHE A 52 -11.44 3.50 -12.99
N VAL A 53 -12.70 3.08 -12.86
CA VAL A 53 -13.86 3.95 -13.11
C VAL A 53 -13.98 5.06 -12.06
N ASN A 54 -13.63 4.78 -10.79
CA ASN A 54 -13.77 5.72 -9.67
C ASN A 54 -12.40 6.22 -9.15
N LYS A 55 -11.44 6.47 -10.05
CA LYS A 55 -10.07 6.88 -9.70
C LYS A 55 -10.00 8.04 -8.69
N GLU A 56 -10.89 9.02 -8.82
CA GLU A 56 -10.90 10.22 -7.95
C GLU A 56 -11.27 9.86 -6.52
N LYS A 57 -12.28 9.00 -6.33
CA LYS A 57 -12.70 8.52 -5.00
C LYS A 57 -11.62 7.68 -4.33
N ILE A 58 -10.95 6.82 -5.09
CA ILE A 58 -9.84 6.01 -4.56
C ILE A 58 -8.69 6.91 -4.09
N VAL A 59 -8.35 7.96 -4.84
CA VAL A 59 -7.30 8.89 -4.46
C VAL A 59 -7.69 9.67 -3.20
N GLU A 60 -8.95 10.10 -3.10
CA GLU A 60 -9.48 10.80 -1.91
C GLU A 60 -9.42 9.91 -0.66
N GLU A 61 -9.93 8.67 -0.72
CA GLU A 61 -9.87 7.72 0.40
C GLU A 61 -8.43 7.42 0.84
N LEU A 62 -7.51 7.25 -0.12
CA LEU A 62 -6.08 7.04 0.18
C LEU A 62 -5.46 8.27 0.83
N GLN A 63 -5.80 9.47 0.37
CA GLN A 63 -5.30 10.72 0.91
C GLN A 63 -5.82 10.95 2.34
N ASP A 64 -7.09 10.64 2.60
CA ASP A 64 -7.69 10.71 3.92
C ASP A 64 -7.07 9.71 4.90
N PHE A 65 -6.85 8.47 4.46
CA PHE A 65 -6.14 7.46 5.27
C PHE A 65 -4.72 7.91 5.64
N TYR A 66 -3.99 8.48 4.69
CA TYR A 66 -2.66 9.04 4.93
C TYR A 66 -2.71 10.22 5.91
N ARG A 67 -3.68 11.13 5.74
CA ARG A 67 -3.87 12.30 6.59
C ARG A 67 -4.18 11.90 8.04
N GLU A 68 -5.07 10.93 8.24
CA GLU A 68 -5.42 10.40 9.55
C GLU A 68 -4.21 9.73 10.23
N THR A 69 -3.45 8.94 9.47
CA THR A 69 -2.21 8.30 9.97
C THR A 69 -1.16 9.33 10.34
N TYR A 70 -1.05 10.39 9.53
CA TYR A 70 -0.15 11.51 9.74
C TYR A 70 -0.51 12.34 10.98
N GLU A 71 -1.80 12.59 11.24
CA GLU A 71 -2.25 13.27 12.48
C GLU A 71 -1.86 12.46 13.73
N LYS A 72 -1.83 11.13 13.62
CA LYS A 72 -1.40 10.22 14.71
C LYS A 72 0.12 10.03 14.78
N ARG A 73 0.93 10.85 14.10
CA ARG A 73 2.41 10.78 14.08
C ARG A 73 3.11 10.83 15.44
N SER A 74 2.44 11.21 16.52
CA SER A 74 3.02 11.15 17.86
C SER A 74 3.18 9.70 18.34
N GLN A 75 2.39 8.77 17.82
CA GLN A 75 2.44 7.36 18.19
C GLN A 75 3.61 6.65 17.48
N PRO A 76 4.41 5.84 18.19
CA PRO A 76 5.57 5.16 17.60
C PRO A 76 5.18 4.26 16.42
N ALA A 77 4.05 3.55 16.51
CA ALA A 77 3.55 2.71 15.43
C ALA A 77 3.19 3.49 14.15
N ALA A 78 2.62 4.69 14.29
CA ALA A 78 2.33 5.56 13.15
C ALA A 78 3.61 6.09 12.52
N ARG A 79 4.63 6.45 13.32
CA ARG A 79 5.93 6.95 12.83
C ARG A 79 6.66 5.93 11.97
N GLU A 80 6.71 4.68 12.39
CA GLU A 80 7.35 3.62 11.60
C GLU A 80 6.60 3.38 10.28
N THR A 81 5.26 3.39 10.33
CA THR A 81 4.42 3.26 9.14
C THR A 81 4.68 4.42 8.17
N LEU A 82 4.66 5.67 8.65
CA LEU A 82 4.94 6.87 7.87
C LEU A 82 6.33 6.84 7.24
N LYS A 83 7.35 6.42 7.98
CA LYS A 83 8.73 6.26 7.49
C LYS A 83 8.82 5.26 6.34
N ALA A 84 8.12 4.13 6.43
CA ALA A 84 8.05 3.15 5.35
C ALA A 84 7.36 3.71 4.10
N PHE A 85 6.24 4.44 4.26
CA PHE A 85 5.58 5.13 3.15
C PHE A 85 6.47 6.18 2.50
N HIS A 86 7.12 7.04 3.30
CA HIS A 86 8.01 8.10 2.82
C HIS A 86 9.21 7.54 2.05
N PHE A 87 9.78 6.42 2.51
CA PHE A 87 10.89 5.76 1.83
C PHE A 87 10.45 5.02 0.56
N ALA A 88 9.33 4.28 0.60
CA ALA A 88 8.83 3.53 -0.55
C ALA A 88 8.34 4.45 -1.69
N LEU A 89 7.70 5.58 -1.35
CA LEU A 89 7.15 6.53 -2.31
C LEU A 89 8.06 7.72 -2.57
N ASN A 90 9.21 7.82 -1.88
CA ASN A 90 10.16 8.91 -2.02
C ASN A 90 9.54 10.31 -1.79
N CYS A 91 8.54 10.40 -0.89
CA CYS A 91 7.82 11.61 -0.51
C CYS A 91 7.92 11.89 0.99
N CYS A 92 7.52 13.08 1.45
CA CYS A 92 7.59 13.46 2.86
C CYS A 92 6.48 14.49 3.18
N GLY A 93 5.65 14.18 4.18
CA GLY A 93 4.58 15.07 4.67
C GLY A 93 3.39 15.20 3.72
N ILE A 94 2.51 16.17 4.02
CA ILE A 94 1.32 16.53 3.19
C ILE A 94 1.65 17.70 2.24
N THR A 95 2.53 18.62 2.67
CA THR A 95 3.05 19.75 1.91
C THR A 95 4.57 19.66 1.92
N GLY A 96 5.15 19.08 0.86
CA GLY A 96 6.56 18.68 0.74
C GLY A 96 7.57 19.83 0.66
N GLY A 97 7.61 20.69 1.67
CA GLY A 97 8.58 21.79 1.77
C GLY A 97 9.30 21.80 3.12
N LEU A 98 8.63 22.28 4.17
CA LEU A 98 9.30 22.60 5.44
C LEU A 98 9.54 21.39 6.36
N GLU A 99 8.86 20.27 6.12
CA GLU A 99 8.96 19.08 6.98
C GLU A 99 10.20 18.22 6.72
N GLN A 100 10.77 18.29 5.51
CA GLN A 100 11.95 17.51 5.11
C GLN A 100 13.20 17.86 5.94
N GLN A 101 13.23 19.03 6.59
CA GLN A 101 14.32 19.42 7.48
C GLN A 101 14.01 19.21 8.98
N LEU A 102 12.75 19.00 9.36
CA LEU A 102 12.32 19.04 10.77
C LEU A 102 12.02 17.65 11.36
N MET A 103 11.86 16.61 10.54
CA MET A 103 11.42 15.30 11.02
C MET A 103 12.37 14.16 10.61
N GLU A 104 12.97 13.48 11.60
CA GLU A 104 13.85 12.31 11.43
C GLU A 104 13.20 11.12 10.69
N SER A 105 11.89 11.19 10.42
CA SER A 105 11.12 10.14 9.76
C SER A 105 11.19 10.18 8.22
N CYS A 106 11.72 11.24 7.61
CA CYS A 106 11.79 11.38 6.16
C CYS A 106 13.13 10.90 5.57
N PRO A 107 13.15 10.33 4.34
CA PRO A 107 14.40 10.03 3.65
C PRO A 107 15.19 11.32 3.49
N LYS A 108 16.48 11.29 3.82
CA LYS A 108 17.42 12.39 3.55
C LYS A 108 17.59 12.52 2.03
N LYS A 109 16.68 13.22 1.37
CA LYS A 109 16.90 13.67 0.00
C LYS A 109 17.83 14.87 0.03
N THR A 110 18.96 14.73 -0.65
CA THR A 110 19.86 15.86 -0.93
C THR A 110 19.10 16.89 -1.76
N LEU A 111 19.34 18.17 -1.52
CA LEU A 111 18.62 19.32 -2.10
C LEU A 111 18.62 19.34 -3.64
N LEU A 112 19.54 18.58 -4.23
CA LEU A 112 19.74 18.43 -5.66
C LEU A 112 18.70 17.46 -6.30
N GLU A 113 18.20 16.47 -5.55
CA GLU A 113 17.16 15.54 -6.04
C GLU A 113 15.76 16.15 -6.01
N SER A 114 15.45 16.99 -5.02
CA SER A 114 14.17 17.72 -4.98
C SER A 114 14.07 18.74 -6.12
N PHE A 115 15.17 19.42 -6.45
CA PHE A 115 15.25 20.33 -7.59
C PHE A 115 15.05 19.59 -8.93
N THR A 116 15.62 18.39 -9.08
CA THR A 116 15.53 17.63 -10.34
C THR A 116 14.11 17.12 -10.62
N THR A 117 13.37 16.65 -9.60
CA THR A 117 11.97 16.22 -9.79
C THR A 117 11.03 17.38 -10.11
N VAL A 118 11.23 18.57 -9.51
CA VAL A 118 10.42 19.75 -9.82
C VAL A 118 10.67 20.24 -11.25
N VAL A 119 11.93 20.27 -11.68
CA VAL A 119 12.29 20.65 -13.06
C VAL A 119 11.73 19.64 -14.07
N THR A 120 11.81 18.34 -13.79
CA THR A 120 11.29 17.30 -14.68
C THR A 120 9.76 17.35 -14.79
N HIS A 121 9.06 17.61 -13.68
CA HIS A 121 7.60 17.74 -13.65
C HIS A 121 7.08 19.02 -14.33
N ASN A 122 7.90 20.09 -14.38
CA ASN A 122 7.63 21.29 -15.17
C ASN A 122 7.97 21.12 -16.66
N LEU A 123 8.92 20.23 -17.01
CA LEU A 123 9.27 19.95 -18.41
C LEU A 123 8.32 18.96 -19.10
N THR A 124 7.58 18.12 -18.36
CA THR A 124 6.55 17.23 -18.95
C THR A 124 5.20 17.91 -19.16
N LEU A 125 5.02 19.13 -18.64
CA LEU A 125 3.80 19.94 -18.76
C LEU A 125 3.92 21.08 -19.80
N GLN A 126 5.01 21.12 -20.58
CA GLN A 126 5.22 22.03 -21.70
C GLN A 126 5.64 21.27 -22.94
#